data_AF-A0A5E6N6A1-F1
#
_entry.id   AF-A0A5E6N6A1-F1
#
_cell.length_a   1.000
_cell.length_b   1.000
_cell.length_c   1.000
_cell.angle_alpha   90.00
_cell.angle_beta   90.00
_cell.angle_gamma   90.00
#
_symmetry.space_group_name_H-M   'P 1'
#
loop_
_entity.id
_entity.type
_entity.pdbx_description
1 polymer ?
#
loop_
_entity_poly.entity_id
_entity_poly.type
_entity_poly.pdbx_seq_one_letter_code
_entity_poly.pdbx_strand_id
1 'polypeptide(L)'
;MYEFEALLFSDSVKMASGLKTNQGWIDEVVNDFSDLETINNSKETAPSKRIENNATYIKTQHALIILQEIGLPKIREKCRGFNAWLEQLESL
;
A
#
# COMPACT_ATOMS: atom_id res chain seq x y z
N MET A 1 -5.19 9.90 1.57
CA MET A 1 -5.21 8.46 1.88
C MET A 1 -6.18 8.18 3.04
N TYR A 2 -7.25 7.41 2.83
CA TYR A 2 -8.23 7.06 3.88
C TYR A 2 -8.05 5.64 4.46
N GLU A 3 -7.33 4.78 3.74
CA GLU A 3 -7.04 3.40 4.12
C GLU A 3 -5.53 3.21 4.13
N PHE A 4 -5.00 2.58 5.18
CA PHE A 4 -3.57 2.32 5.28
C PHE A 4 -3.11 1.25 4.29
N GLU A 5 -4.01 0.42 3.77
CA GLU A 5 -3.71 -0.59 2.76
C GLU A 5 -3.09 0.00 1.49
N ALA A 6 -3.33 1.28 1.19
CA ALA A 6 -2.63 1.99 0.12
C ALA A 6 -1.11 1.95 0.30
N LEU A 7 -0.60 1.93 1.54
CA LEU A 7 0.83 1.85 1.85
C LEU A 7 1.44 0.51 1.40
N LEU A 8 0.66 -0.57 1.30
CA LEU A 8 1.15 -1.87 0.83
C LEU A 8 1.61 -1.80 -0.63
N PHE A 9 0.98 -0.93 -1.43
CA PHE A 9 1.31 -0.71 -2.85
C PHE A 9 2.62 0.07 -3.06
N SER A 10 3.33 0.46 -1.99
CA SER A 10 4.65 1.11 -2.10
C SER A 10 5.78 0.17 -2.55
N ASP A 11 5.57 -1.15 -2.49
CA ASP A 11 6.51 -2.16 -2.97
C ASP A 11 5.75 -3.42 -3.45
N SER A 12 5.54 -3.53 -4.77
CA SER A 12 4.80 -4.65 -5.36
C SER A 12 5.44 -6.00 -5.07
N VAL A 13 6.77 -6.08 -4.98
CA VAL A 13 7.49 -7.34 -4.80
C VAL A 13 7.24 -7.90 -3.40
N LYS A 14 7.43 -7.05 -2.37
CA LYS A 14 7.21 -7.44 -0.98
C LYS A 14 5.73 -7.70 -0.69
N MET A 15 4.85 -6.89 -1.27
CA MET A 15 3.41 -7.10 -1.18
C MET A 15 2.99 -8.45 -1.79
N ALA A 16 3.46 -8.78 -3.01
CA ALA A 16 3.18 -10.06 -3.66
C ALA A 16 3.68 -11.24 -2.82
N SER A 17 4.90 -11.13 -2.29
CA SER A 17 5.52 -12.15 -1.42
C SER A 17 4.70 -12.37 -0.15
N GLY A 18 4.38 -11.32 0.60
CA GLY A 18 3.65 -11.42 1.86
C GLY A 18 2.19 -11.86 1.69
N LEU A 19 1.56 -11.56 0.55
CA LEU A 19 0.23 -12.06 0.20
C LEU A 19 0.24 -13.44 -0.46
N LYS A 20 1.42 -13.97 -0.81
CA LYS A 20 1.60 -15.21 -1.58
C LYS A 20 0.77 -15.20 -2.88
N THR A 21 0.79 -14.09 -3.58
CA THR A 21 0.03 -13.86 -4.82
C THR A 21 0.95 -13.47 -5.98
N ASN A 22 0.38 -13.37 -7.19
CA ASN A 22 1.09 -12.90 -8.37
C ASN A 22 1.31 -11.37 -8.27
N GLN A 23 2.52 -10.90 -8.60
CA GLN A 23 2.85 -9.47 -8.61
C GLN A 23 2.12 -8.68 -9.72
N GLY A 24 1.74 -9.33 -10.83
CA GLY A 24 1.22 -8.69 -12.03
C GLY A 24 0.02 -7.79 -11.79
N TRP A 25 -0.98 -8.23 -11.02
CA TRP A 25 -2.14 -7.39 -10.72
C TRP A 25 -1.78 -6.19 -9.84
N ILE A 26 -0.76 -6.32 -8.98
CA ILE A 26 -0.29 -5.23 -8.14
C ILE A 26 0.39 -4.18 -9.01
N ASP A 27 1.24 -4.61 -9.93
CA ASP A 27 1.91 -3.71 -10.89
C ASP A 27 0.91 -3.04 -11.83
N GLU A 28 -0.11 -3.75 -12.32
CA GLU A 28 -1.20 -3.16 -13.09
C GLU A 28 -1.88 -2.05 -12.30
N VAL A 29 -2.26 -2.32 -11.04
CA VAL A 29 -2.85 -1.30 -10.18
C VAL A 29 -1.89 -0.14 -9.95
N VAL A 30 -0.61 -0.38 -9.67
CA VAL A 30 0.36 0.71 -9.46
C VAL A 30 0.55 1.56 -10.73
N ASN A 31 0.57 0.94 -11.91
CA ASN A 31 0.74 1.63 -13.18
C ASN A 31 -0.48 2.45 -13.60
N ASP A 32 -1.68 2.06 -13.15
CA ASP A 32 -2.92 2.82 -13.42
C ASP A 32 -2.96 4.17 -12.68
N PHE A 33 -2.09 4.39 -11.69
CA PHE A 33 -2.08 5.61 -10.89
C PHE A 33 -0.72 6.30 -10.94
N SER A 34 -0.72 7.58 -11.33
CA SER A 34 0.49 8.42 -11.25
C SER A 34 0.92 8.72 -9.82
N ASP A 35 0.01 8.59 -8.86
CA ASP A 35 0.24 8.80 -7.43
C ASP A 35 -0.44 7.68 -6.63
N LEU A 36 0.36 6.91 -5.88
CA LEU A 36 -0.11 5.78 -5.07
C LEU A 36 -1.14 6.21 -4.01
N GLU A 37 -1.10 7.46 -3.55
CA GLU A 37 -2.07 7.95 -2.57
C GLU A 37 -3.48 8.13 -3.16
N THR A 38 -3.57 8.18 -4.50
CA THR A 38 -4.83 8.30 -5.23
C THR A 38 -5.47 6.95 -5.57
N ILE A 39 -4.80 5.83 -5.28
CA ILE A 39 -5.37 4.47 -5.42
C ILE A 39 -6.69 4.34 -4.63
N ASN A 40 -6.81 5.08 -3.53
CA ASN A 40 -8.01 5.15 -2.72
C ASN A 40 -9.04 6.13 -3.30
N ASN A 41 -9.75 5.72 -4.35
CA ASN A 41 -10.62 6.57 -5.14
C ASN A 41 -12.14 6.26 -5.08
N SER A 42 -12.56 5.11 -4.57
CA SER A 42 -13.98 4.79 -4.28
C SER A 42 -14.09 3.67 -3.25
N LYS A 43 -15.31 3.36 -2.75
CA LYS A 43 -15.50 2.26 -1.79
C LYS A 43 -15.34 0.88 -2.46
N GLU A 44 -15.71 0.82 -3.73
CA GLU A 44 -15.77 -0.37 -4.57
C GLU A 44 -14.38 -0.71 -5.12
N THR A 45 -13.56 0.31 -5.34
CA THR A 45 -12.17 0.20 -5.81
C THR A 45 -11.15 0.56 -4.73
N ALA A 46 -11.58 0.53 -3.46
CA ALA A 46 -10.72 0.80 -2.32
C ALA A 46 -9.54 -0.18 -2.29
N PRO A 47 -8.37 0.22 -1.73
CA PRO A 47 -7.19 -0.63 -1.65
C PRO A 47 -7.49 -2.00 -1.01
N SER A 48 -8.23 -2.03 0.10
CA SER A 48 -8.65 -3.28 0.75
C SER A 48 -9.45 -4.20 -0.19
N LYS A 49 -10.38 -3.65 -0.98
CA LYS A 49 -11.17 -4.41 -1.96
C LYS A 49 -10.36 -4.95 -3.12
N ARG A 50 -9.38 -4.18 -3.61
CA ARG A 50 -8.45 -4.67 -4.64
C ARG A 50 -7.66 -5.87 -4.16
N ILE A 51 -7.22 -5.85 -2.90
CA ILE A 51 -6.48 -6.96 -2.31
C ILE A 51 -7.41 -8.17 -2.12
N GLU A 52 -8.59 -7.99 -1.52
CA GLU A 52 -9.56 -9.07 -1.28
C GLU A 52 -9.98 -9.79 -2.58
N ASN A 53 -10.07 -9.05 -3.69
CA ASN A 53 -10.43 -9.63 -5.00
C ASN A 53 -9.30 -10.44 -5.64
N ASN A 54 -8.03 -10.21 -5.28
CA ASN A 54 -6.87 -10.81 -5.93
C ASN A 54 -6.02 -11.71 -5.01
N ALA A 55 -6.28 -11.71 -3.71
CA ALA A 55 -5.54 -12.49 -2.72
C ALA A 55 -6.33 -12.73 -1.42
N THR A 56 -5.95 -13.76 -0.67
CA THR A 56 -6.42 -13.92 0.72
C THR A 56 -5.75 -12.88 1.61
N TYR A 57 -6.55 -11.99 2.20
CA TYR A 57 -6.05 -10.88 2.99
C TYR A 57 -6.57 -10.89 4.42
N ILE A 58 -5.65 -11.02 5.38
CA ILE A 58 -5.93 -10.89 6.81
C ILE A 58 -5.29 -9.58 7.27
N LYS A 59 -6.12 -8.55 7.41
CA LYS A 59 -5.72 -7.16 7.65
C LYS A 59 -4.72 -6.99 8.80
N THR A 60 -4.92 -7.68 9.92
CA THR A 60 -4.06 -7.55 11.11
C THR A 60 -2.72 -8.26 10.98
N GLN A 61 -2.64 -9.34 10.20
CA GLN A 61 -1.43 -10.17 10.09
C GLN A 61 -0.62 -9.80 8.85
N HIS A 62 -1.24 -9.85 7.67
CA HIS A 62 -0.54 -9.63 6.40
C HIS A 62 -0.02 -8.20 6.31
N ALA A 63 -0.84 -7.20 6.66
CA ALA A 63 -0.40 -5.83 6.52
C ALA A 63 0.78 -5.48 7.44
N LEU A 64 0.78 -5.99 8.68
CA LEU A 64 1.87 -5.76 9.62
C LEU A 64 3.18 -6.33 9.07
N ILE A 65 3.16 -7.59 8.64
CA ILE A 65 4.35 -8.28 8.13
C ILE A 65 4.86 -7.57 6.87
N ILE A 66 3.97 -7.30 5.91
CA ILE A 66 4.33 -6.64 4.65
C ILE A 66 4.91 -5.25 4.92
N LEU A 67 4.24 -4.41 5.72
CA LEU A 67 4.74 -3.05 5.99
C LEU A 67 6.07 -3.04 6.73
N GLN A 68 6.30 -4.01 7.62
CA GLN A 68 7.60 -4.20 8.28
C GLN A 68 8.69 -4.55 7.26
N GLU A 69 8.40 -5.45 6.31
CA GLU A 69 9.35 -5.80 5.25
C GLU A 69 9.61 -4.65 4.29
N ILE A 70 8.57 -3.88 3.92
CA ILE A 70 8.67 -2.70 3.06
C ILE A 70 9.59 -1.66 3.70
N GLY A 71 9.31 -1.33 4.96
CA GLY A 71 10.06 -0.36 5.73
C GLY A 71 9.65 1.08 5.46
N LEU A 72 9.80 1.91 6.50
CA LEU A 72 9.39 3.30 6.49
C LEU A 72 10.07 4.16 5.40
N PRO A 73 11.38 4.00 5.10
CA PRO A 73 12.02 4.81 4.05
C PRO A 73 11.36 4.63 2.67
N LYS A 74 10.96 3.40 2.34
CA LYS A 74 10.32 3.10 1.06
C LYS A 74 8.92 3.68 0.99
N ILE A 75 8.18 3.59 2.09
CA ILE A 75 6.84 4.18 2.21
C ILE A 75 6.92 5.71 2.06
N ARG A 76 7.89 6.37 2.71
CA ARG A 76 8.10 7.83 2.60
C ARG A 76 8.47 8.28 1.18
N GLU A 77 9.30 7.50 0.48
CA GLU A 77 9.67 7.76 -0.93
C GLU A 77 8.44 7.73 -1.86
N LYS A 78 7.54 6.79 -1.62
CA LYS A 78 6.42 6.45 -2.50
C LYS A 78 5.11 7.19 -2.17
N CYS A 79 4.93 7.58 -0.91
CA CYS A 79 3.73 8.27 -0.42
C CYS A 79 4.15 9.63 0.15
N ARG A 80 4.14 10.66 -0.70
CA ARG A 80 4.63 12.01 -0.37
C ARG A 80 3.75 12.72 0.68
N GLY A 81 2.43 12.55 0.61
CA GLY A 81 1.50 13.09 1.60
C GLY A 81 1.66 12.40 2.95
N PHE A 82 1.86 11.08 2.97
CA PHE A 82 2.24 10.36 4.20
C PHE A 82 3.57 10.87 4.77
N ASN A 83 4.59 11.06 3.93
CA ASN A 83 5.87 11.62 4.36
C ASN A 83 5.70 13.02 4.98
N ALA A 84 4.97 13.91 4.31
CA ALA A 84 4.75 15.28 4.79
C ALA A 84 4.01 15.30 6.14
N TRP A 85 3.00 14.44 6.31
CA TRP A 85 2.32 14.28 7.59
C TRP A 85 3.26 13.76 8.68
N LEU A 86 4.11 12.79 8.36
CA LEU A 86 5.05 12.23 9.32
C LEU A 86 6.13 13.24 9.74
N GLU A 87 6.67 14.02 8.79
CA GLU A 87 7.62 15.10 9.06
C GLU A 87 7.03 16.17 10.00
N GLN A 88 5.75 16.49 9.84
CA GLN A 88 5.06 17.39 10.77
C GLN A 88 5.06 16.83 12.20
N LEU A 89 4.77 15.54 12.36
CA LEU A 89 4.79 14.88 13.67
C LEU A 89 6.19 14.77 14.28
N GLU A 90 7.22 14.53 13.46
CA GLU A 90 8.62 14.46 13.90
C GLU A 90 9.17 15.83 14.34
N SER A 91 8.50 16.92 13.96
CA SER A 91 8.88 18.31 14.28
C SER A 91 8.19 18.90 15.52
N LEU A 92 7.39 18.11 16.24
CA LEU A 92 6.70 18.49 17.49
C LEU A 92 7.56 18.21 18.73
#